data_AF-Q6FMR7-F1
#
_entry.id   AF-Q6FMR7-F1
#
_cell.length_a   1.000
_cell.length_b   1.000
_cell.length_c   1.000
_cell.angle_alpha   90.00
_cell.angle_beta   90.00
_cell.angle_gamma   90.00
#
_symmetry.space_group_name_H-M   'P 1'
#
loop_
_entity.id
_entity.type
_entity.pdbx_description
1 polymer ?
#
loop_
_entity_poly.entity_id
_entity_poly.type
_entity_poly.pdbx_seq_one_letter_code
_entity_poly.pdbx_strand_id
1 'polypeptide(L)'
;MIGRRQLVTVFRRYASQNGVIGQDHTLLPPLMLYRRILRAHKLLPPMQKEMGDKYVKSEFELHRTIDNPLHIVGFLASWQDYLHQITNGKWKEGSLSPAVLEKMSPEQVGQLYELMKETEKVTKGDNPEEDKGKNKI
;
A
#
# COMPACT_ATOMS: atom_id res chain seq x y z
N MET A 1 5.32 21.81 16.28
CA MET A 1 6.50 21.09 15.75
C MET A 1 6.98 20.09 16.78
N ILE A 2 6.77 18.79 16.58
CA ILE A 2 7.21 17.75 17.52
C ILE A 2 8.71 17.52 17.30
N GLY A 3 9.53 17.76 18.33
CA GLY A 3 10.98 17.64 18.24
C GLY A 3 11.46 16.20 18.01
N ARG A 4 12.64 16.03 17.40
CA ARG A 4 13.24 14.71 17.08
C ARG A 4 13.22 13.71 18.25
N ARG A 5 13.42 14.19 19.49
CA ARG A 5 13.41 13.33 20.70
C ARG A 5 12.04 12.70 20.98
N GLN A 6 10.94 13.40 20.68
CA GLN A 6 9.58 12.87 20.89
C GLN A 6 9.23 11.81 19.84
N LEU A 7 9.62 12.03 18.58
CA LEU A 7 9.39 11.06 17.49
C LEU A 7 10.06 9.70 17.78
N VAL A 8 11.28 9.69 18.32
CA VAL A 8 11.98 8.44 18.67
C VAL A 8 11.22 7.64 19.73
N THR A 9 10.66 8.32 20.73
CA THR A 9 9.89 7.66 21.81
C THR A 9 8.57 7.08 21.30
N VAL A 10 7.85 7.84 20.47
CA VAL A 10 6.59 7.39 19.87
C VAL A 10 6.85 6.23 18.90
N PHE A 11 7.92 6.30 18.12
CA PHE A 11 8.35 5.22 17.22
C PHE A 11 8.65 3.92 17.97
N ARG A 12 9.40 3.99 19.09
CA ARG A 12 9.67 2.79 19.91
C ARG A 12 8.37 2.16 20.45
N ARG A 13 7.37 2.97 20.84
CA ARG A 13 6.07 2.45 21.26
C ARG A 13 5.30 1.81 20.11
N TYR A 14 5.27 2.44 18.93
CA TYR A 14 4.61 1.88 17.74
C TYR A 14 5.24 0.56 17.30
N ALA A 15 6.58 0.49 17.26
CA ALA A 15 7.33 -0.71 16.88
C ALA A 15 7.08 -1.86 17.87
N SER A 16 6.99 -1.56 19.17
CA SER A 16 6.62 -2.54 20.20
C SER A 16 5.17 -3.05 20.04
N GLN A 17 4.22 -2.16 19.77
CA GLN A 17 2.80 -2.53 19.66
C GLN A 17 2.45 -3.29 18.37
N ASN A 18 3.10 -2.99 17.25
CA ASN A 18 2.71 -3.52 15.94
C ASN A 18 3.62 -4.64 15.42
N GLY A 19 4.63 -5.07 16.18
CA GLY A 19 5.56 -6.11 15.74
C GLY A 19 6.36 -5.78 14.47
N VAL A 20 6.41 -4.50 14.10
CA VAL A 20 7.08 -4.01 12.89
C VAL A 20 8.56 -3.78 13.19
N ILE A 21 9.35 -4.84 13.29
CA ILE A 21 10.83 -4.74 13.28
C ILE A 21 11.38 -5.79 12.32
N GLY A 22 11.24 -5.49 11.03
CA GLY A 22 12.04 -6.06 9.96
C GLY A 22 12.91 -4.96 9.36
N GLN A 23 14.03 -4.68 10.03
CA GLN A 23 15.10 -3.73 9.67
C GLN A 23 15.09 -2.35 10.34
N ASP A 24 16.26 -2.02 10.88
CA ASP A 24 16.61 -0.88 11.72
C ASP A 24 16.66 0.40 10.88
N HIS A 25 15.50 1.00 10.61
CA HIS A 25 15.42 2.16 9.73
C HIS A 25 14.75 3.33 10.44
N THR A 26 15.57 4.33 10.74
CA THR A 26 15.08 5.65 11.14
C THR A 26 14.07 6.15 10.10
N LEU A 27 12.87 6.54 10.55
CA LEU A 27 11.83 7.03 9.66
C LEU A 27 12.30 8.25 8.87
N LEU A 28 12.05 8.23 7.57
CA LEU A 28 12.32 9.37 6.70
C LEU A 28 11.38 10.54 7.02
N PRO A 29 11.85 11.80 6.92
CA PRO A 29 10.97 12.95 7.03
C PRO A 29 9.87 12.91 5.96
N PRO A 30 8.63 13.36 6.26
CA PRO A 30 7.46 13.21 5.36
C PRO A 30 7.71 13.71 3.94
N LEU A 31 8.26 14.92 3.77
CA LEU A 31 8.53 15.51 2.45
C LEU A 31 9.64 14.78 1.68
N MET A 32 10.58 14.14 2.39
CA MET A 32 11.60 13.30 1.77
C MET A 32 11.01 11.97 1.32
N LEU A 33 10.17 11.36 2.17
CA LEU A 33 9.48 10.12 1.88
C LEU A 33 8.57 10.26 0.66
N TYR A 34 7.69 11.27 0.65
CA TYR A 34 6.82 11.61 -0.48
C TYR A 34 7.59 11.71 -1.81
N ARG A 35 8.68 12.50 -1.84
CA ARG A 35 9.49 12.67 -3.06
C ARG A 35 10.20 11.38 -3.49
N ARG A 36 10.62 10.54 -2.53
CA ARG A 36 11.25 9.25 -2.84
C ARG A 36 10.25 8.26 -3.41
N ILE A 37 9.02 8.21 -2.88
CA ILE A 37 7.96 7.35 -3.41
C ILE A 37 7.64 7.72 -4.87
N LEU A 38 7.41 9.00 -5.17
CA LEU A 38 7.14 9.44 -6.55
C LEU A 38 8.29 9.15 -7.52
N ARG A 39 9.55 9.14 -7.02
CA ARG A 39 10.69 8.71 -7.84
C ARG A 39 10.69 7.20 -8.05
N ALA A 40 10.40 6.41 -7.01
CA ALA A 40 10.33 4.96 -7.09
C ALA A 40 9.22 4.48 -8.04
N HIS A 41 8.09 5.20 -8.12
CA HIS A 41 7.02 4.91 -9.07
C HIS A 41 7.45 4.94 -10.55
N LYS A 42 8.59 5.56 -10.89
CA LYS A 42 9.16 5.47 -12.24
C LYS A 42 9.58 4.04 -12.64
N LEU A 43 9.71 3.14 -11.66
CA LEU A 43 9.99 1.71 -11.88
C LEU A 43 8.72 0.90 -12.17
N LEU A 44 7.54 1.48 -11.98
CA LEU A 44 6.26 0.82 -12.20
C LEU A 44 5.81 0.94 -13.66
N PRO A 45 5.00 -0.01 -14.16
CA PRO A 45 4.36 0.16 -15.45
C PRO A 45 3.43 1.39 -15.46
N PRO A 46 3.16 1.99 -16.64
CA PRO A 46 2.55 3.31 -16.74
C PRO A 46 1.23 3.47 -15.98
N MET A 47 0.32 2.49 -16.07
CA MET A 47 -0.99 2.56 -15.41
C MET A 47 -0.86 2.53 -13.87
N GLN A 48 -0.02 1.64 -13.35
CA GLN A 48 0.23 1.52 -11.91
C GLN A 48 0.92 2.76 -11.36
N LYS A 49 1.87 3.32 -12.12
CA LYS A 49 2.50 4.60 -11.79
C LYS A 49 1.46 5.71 -11.68
N GLU A 50 0.59 5.87 -12.68
CA GLU A 50 -0.40 6.96 -12.68
C GLU A 50 -1.38 6.83 -11.50
N MET A 51 -1.91 5.63 -11.27
CA MET A 51 -2.80 5.35 -10.14
C MET A 51 -2.10 5.61 -8.81
N GLY A 52 -0.89 5.09 -8.64
CA GLY A 52 -0.09 5.27 -7.44
C GLY A 52 0.27 6.73 -7.18
N ASP A 53 0.64 7.49 -8.22
CA ASP A 53 0.98 8.92 -8.09
C ASP A 53 -0.22 9.74 -7.59
N LYS A 54 -1.43 9.46 -8.10
CA LYS A 54 -2.67 10.11 -7.63
C LYS A 54 -2.94 9.76 -6.17
N TYR A 55 -2.86 8.48 -5.82
CA TYR A 55 -3.13 7.99 -4.48
C TYR A 55 -2.13 8.52 -3.44
N VAL A 56 -0.83 8.48 -3.72
CA VAL A 56 0.20 9.02 -2.83
C VAL A 56 -0.02 10.52 -2.57
N LYS A 57 -0.37 11.29 -3.60
CA LYS A 57 -0.64 12.72 -3.45
C LYS A 57 -1.82 12.98 -2.52
N SER A 58 -2.97 12.33 -2.78
CA SER A 58 -4.16 12.51 -1.95
C SER A 58 -3.91 12.09 -0.51
N GLU A 59 -3.26 10.95 -0.29
CA GLU A 59 -2.99 10.44 1.06
C GLU A 59 -2.06 11.37 1.86
N PHE A 60 -0.98 11.88 1.25
CA PHE A 60 -0.11 12.85 1.92
C PHE A 60 -0.80 14.19 2.19
N GLU A 61 -1.75 14.60 1.35
CA GLU A 61 -2.57 15.79 1.59
C GLU A 61 -3.52 15.60 2.77
N LEU A 62 -4.21 14.45 2.84
CA LEU A 62 -5.12 14.09 3.93
C LEU A 62 -4.40 13.99 5.28
N HIS A 63 -3.14 13.53 5.29
CA HIS A 63 -2.38 13.35 6.52
C HIS A 63 -1.65 14.62 6.99
N ARG A 64 -1.78 15.74 6.26
CA ARG A 64 -1.10 17.01 6.60
C ARG A 64 -1.53 17.60 7.95
N THR A 65 -2.78 17.36 8.35
CA THR A 65 -3.41 17.95 9.55
C THR A 65 -3.56 16.96 10.71
N ILE A 66 -2.96 15.77 10.61
CA ILE A 66 -3.00 14.80 11.71
C ILE A 66 -2.10 15.29 12.85
N ASP A 67 -2.70 15.44 14.03
CA ASP A 67 -1.97 15.85 15.23
C ASP A 67 -1.45 14.68 16.06
N ASN A 68 -2.13 13.51 16.00
CA ASN A 68 -1.75 12.35 16.79
C ASN A 68 -0.38 11.80 16.32
N PRO A 69 0.67 11.86 17.16
CA PRO A 69 2.01 11.43 16.76
C PRO A 69 2.07 9.94 16.39
N LEU A 70 1.26 9.08 17.01
CA LEU A 70 1.24 7.64 16.70
C LEU A 70 0.71 7.38 15.30
N HIS A 71 -0.30 8.14 14.86
CA HIS A 71 -0.86 8.01 13.51
C HIS A 71 0.15 8.49 12.46
N ILE A 72 0.85 9.60 12.73
CA ILE A 72 1.93 10.09 11.85
C ILE A 72 3.03 9.03 11.73
N VAL A 73 3.45 8.46 12.85
CA VAL A 73 4.48 7.41 12.87
C VAL A 73 4.05 6.18 12.09
N GLY A 74 2.82 5.69 12.32
CA GLY A 74 2.29 4.52 11.60
C GLY A 74 2.20 4.77 10.10
N PHE A 75 1.73 5.95 9.70
CA PHE A 75 1.71 6.38 8.31
C PHE A 75 3.12 6.41 7.70
N LEU A 76 4.09 7.06 8.36
CA LEU A 76 5.45 7.13 7.81
C LEU A 76 6.11 5.75 7.71
N ALA A 77 5.89 4.88 8.69
CA ALA A 77 6.40 3.51 8.66
C ALA A 77 5.81 2.74 7.47
N SER A 78 4.48 2.74 7.31
CA SER A 78 3.82 2.01 6.22
C SER A 78 4.24 2.51 4.83
N TRP A 79 4.38 3.82 4.66
CA TRP A 79 4.80 4.40 3.39
C TRP A 79 6.30 4.19 3.10
N GLN A 80 7.12 4.06 4.15
CA GLN A 80 8.51 3.67 3.99
C GLN A 80 8.64 2.19 3.60
N ASP A 81 7.81 1.30 4.17
CA ASP A 81 7.74 -0.10 3.76
C ASP A 81 7.27 -0.22 2.31
N TYR A 82 6.24 0.53 1.91
CA TYR A 82 5.80 0.62 0.52
C TYR A 82 6.92 1.09 -0.40
N LEU A 83 7.66 2.14 -0.03
CA LEU A 83 8.83 2.60 -0.78
C LEU A 83 9.84 1.46 -0.98
N HIS A 84 10.17 0.72 0.07
CA HIS A 84 11.09 -0.42 0.00
C HIS A 84 10.54 -1.56 -0.88
N GLN A 85 9.23 -1.82 -0.82
CA GLN A 85 8.58 -2.84 -1.64
C GLN A 85 8.69 -2.50 -3.13
N ILE A 86 8.46 -1.23 -3.50
CA ILE A 86 8.56 -0.76 -4.88
C ILE A 86 10.01 -0.77 -5.36
N THR A 87 10.94 -0.22 -4.57
CA THR A 87 12.35 -0.14 -4.97
C THR A 87 13.01 -1.50 -5.14
N ASN A 88 12.59 -2.49 -4.35
CA ASN A 88 13.13 -3.84 -4.39
C ASN A 88 12.38 -4.76 -5.37
N GLY A 89 11.38 -4.26 -6.11
CA GLY A 89 10.59 -5.06 -7.04
C GLY A 89 9.64 -6.08 -6.40
N LYS A 90 9.58 -6.14 -5.05
CA LYS A 90 8.76 -7.09 -4.28
C LYS A 90 7.26 -6.87 -4.40
N TRP A 91 6.83 -5.79 -5.05
CA TRP A 91 5.42 -5.45 -5.24
C TRP A 91 4.66 -6.46 -6.12
N LYS A 92 5.35 -7.20 -6.99
CA LYS A 92 4.72 -8.22 -7.85
C LYS A 92 4.34 -9.49 -7.11
N GLU A 93 5.04 -9.79 -6.02
CA GLU A 93 4.90 -11.03 -5.24
C GLU A 93 4.25 -10.76 -3.87
N GLY A 94 3.66 -9.58 -3.71
CA GLY A 94 3.00 -9.20 -2.46
C GLY A 94 1.87 -10.18 -2.13
N SER A 95 1.95 -10.79 -0.95
CA SER A 95 0.89 -11.64 -0.41
C SER A 95 0.41 -11.10 0.93
N LEU A 96 -0.87 -11.31 1.23
CA LEU A 96 -1.45 -10.94 2.52
C LEU A 96 -0.96 -11.93 3.58
N SER A 97 -0.43 -11.40 4.67
CA SER A 97 -0.06 -12.25 5.80
C SER A 97 -1.32 -12.77 6.51
N PRO A 98 -1.25 -13.95 7.15
CA PRO A 98 -2.36 -14.49 7.94
C PRO A 98 -2.87 -13.50 8.99
N ALA A 99 -1.96 -12.78 9.65
CA ALA A 99 -2.29 -11.78 10.66
C ALA A 99 -3.09 -10.58 10.10
N VAL A 100 -2.96 -10.27 8.80
CA VAL A 100 -3.79 -9.24 8.16
C VAL A 100 -5.18 -9.79 7.88
N LEU A 101 -5.30 -11.03 7.42
CA LEU A 101 -6.59 -11.70 7.19
C LEU A 101 -7.40 -11.85 8.49
N GLU A 102 -6.76 -12.17 9.60
CA GLU A 102 -7.41 -12.27 10.92
C GLU A 102 -7.98 -10.93 11.42
N LYS A 103 -7.44 -9.80 10.96
CA LYS A 103 -7.90 -8.46 11.32
C LYS A 103 -9.01 -7.92 10.41
N MET A 104 -9.27 -8.60 9.29
CA MET A 104 -10.32 -8.19 8.36
C MET A 104 -11.70 -8.57 8.89
N SER A 105 -12.71 -7.77 8.56
CA SER A 105 -14.10 -8.12 8.83
C SER A 105 -14.54 -9.29 7.94
N PRO A 106 -15.58 -10.06 8.33
CA PRO A 106 -16.13 -11.12 7.47
C PRO A 106 -16.56 -10.61 6.09
N GLU A 107 -17.08 -9.39 6.02
CA GLU A 107 -17.44 -8.74 4.76
C GLU A 107 -16.21 -8.46 3.89
N GLN A 108 -15.13 -7.92 4.48
CA GLN A 108 -13.87 -7.68 3.76
C GLN A 108 -13.25 -8.98 3.23
N VAL A 109 -13.32 -10.06 4.02
CA VAL A 109 -12.87 -11.40 3.59
C VAL A 109 -13.72 -11.90 2.43
N GLY A 110 -15.05 -11.71 2.49
CA GLY A 110 -15.96 -12.04 1.39
C GLY A 110 -15.63 -11.25 0.11
N GLN A 111 -15.45 -9.94 0.22
CA GLN A 111 -15.07 -9.09 -0.92
C GLN A 111 -13.72 -9.49 -1.53
N LEU A 112 -12.74 -9.83 -0.68
CA LEU A 112 -11.44 -10.31 -1.13
C LEU A 112 -11.56 -11.64 -1.90
N TYR A 113 -12.44 -12.54 -1.44
CA TYR A 113 -12.71 -13.80 -2.12
C TYR A 113 -13.33 -13.59 -3.51
N GLU A 114 -14.33 -12.71 -3.61
CA GLU A 114 -14.94 -12.36 -4.90
C GLU A 114 -13.91 -11.72 -5.85
N LEU A 115 -13.06 -10.82 -5.34
CA LEU A 115 -11.98 -10.21 -6.13
C LEU A 115 -11.00 -11.26 -6.67
N MET A 116 -10.62 -12.25 -5.85
CA MET A 116 -9.78 -13.37 -6.27
C MET A 116 -10.45 -14.14 -7.42
N LYS A 117 -11.75 -14.45 -7.31
CA LYS A 117 -12.50 -15.17 -8.35
C LYS A 117 -12.58 -14.40 -9.67
N GLU A 118 -12.85 -13.11 -9.63
CA GLU A 118 -12.91 -12.27 -10.83
C GLU A 118 -11.52 -12.14 -11.49
N THR A 119 -10.47 -12.00 -10.69
CA THR A 119 -9.10 -11.94 -11.22
C THR A 119 -8.69 -13.26 -11.88
N GLU A 120 -9.09 -14.41 -11.32
CA GLU A 120 -8.84 -15.72 -11.94
C GLU A 120 -9.45 -15.83 -13.34
N LYS A 121 -10.69 -15.35 -13.54
CA LYS A 121 -11.36 -15.36 -14.85
C LYS A 121 -10.56 -14.58 -15.90
N VAL A 122 -10.10 -13.38 -15.52
CA VAL A 122 -9.25 -12.54 -16.37
C VAL A 122 -7.93 -13.26 -16.71
N THR A 123 -7.30 -13.91 -15.74
CA THR A 123 -6.03 -14.62 -15.98
C THR A 123 -6.17 -15.89 -16.81
N LYS A 124 -7.29 -16.61 -16.69
CA LYS A 124 -7.56 -17.85 -17.46
C LYS A 124 -8.02 -17.55 -18.90
N GLY A 125 -8.26 -16.28 -19.23
CA GLY A 125 -8.68 -15.86 -20.56
C GLY A 125 -10.17 -16.09 -20.84
N ASP A 126 -10.98 -16.31 -19.81
CA ASP A 126 -12.43 -16.40 -19.94
C ASP A 126 -12.99 -14.99 -20.13
N ASN A 127 -12.86 -14.44 -21.34
CA ASN A 127 -13.60 -13.26 -21.81
C ASN A 127 -14.85 -13.76 -22.56
N PRO A 128 -16.01 -13.92 -21.91
CA PRO A 128 -17.23 -14.42 -22.57
C PRO A 128 -17.91 -13.41 -23.52
N GLU A 129 -17.29 -12.28 -23.87
CA GLU A 129 -17.93 -11.24 -24.70
C GLU A 129 -17.73 -11.41 -26.22
N GLU A 130 -17.10 -12.48 -26.71
CA GLU A 130 -16.99 -12.73 -28.17
C GLU A 130 -18.14 -13.54 -28.80
N ASP A 131 -19.18 -13.94 -28.06
CA ASP A 131 -20.30 -14.74 -28.63
C ASP A 131 -21.62 -13.97 -28.82
N LYS A 132 -21.55 -12.70 -29.22
CA LYS A 132 -22.72 -11.99 -29.79
C LYS A 132 -22.39 -11.33 -31.12
N GLY A 133 -21.94 -12.14 -32.08
CA GLY A 133 -21.58 -11.63 -33.40
C GLY A 133 -21.51 -12.66 -34.51
N LYS A 134 -22.30 -13.75 -34.48
CA LYS A 134 -22.41 -14.67 -35.63
C LYS A 134 -23.83 -14.67 -36.19
N ASN A 135 -24.10 -13.58 -36.91
CA ASN A 135 -24.80 -13.52 -38.18
C ASN A 135 -25.47 -14.85 -38.60
N LYS A 136 -26.77 -15.01 -38.30
CA LYS A 136 -27.62 -15.98 -39.00
C LYS A 136 -28.29 -15.22 -40.14
N ILE A 137 -27.83 -15.59 -41.33
CA ILE A 137 -28.35 -15.31 -42.68
C ILE A 137 -29.87 -15.42 -42.72
#